data_AF-A0A9E5Q1A8-F1
#
_entry.id   AF-A0A9E5Q1A8-F1
#
_cell.length_a   1.000
_cell.length_b   1.000
_cell.length_c   1.000
_cell.angle_alpha   90.00
_cell.angle_beta   90.00
_cell.angle_gamma   90.00
#
_symmetry.space_group_name_H-M   'P 1'
#
loop_
_entity.id
_entity.type
_entity.pdbx_description
1 polymer ?
#
loop_
_entity_poly.entity_id
_entity_poly.type
_entity_poly.pdbx_seq_one_letter_code
_entity_poly.pdbx_strand_id
1 'polypeptide(L)'
;LYEAPGREHGVFDYEVMRKILRLTELLEDEVPFVYEVTSLASAERMDGVEDGVEIRALRDDFPASQEELLALRERYVGEPL
;
A
#
# COMPACT_ATOMS: atom_id res chain seq x y z
N LEU A 1 2.18 18.74 6.46
CA LEU A 1 1.86 17.96 5.25
C LEU A 1 3.04 17.04 5.02
N TYR A 2 2.83 15.72 4.95
CA TYR A 2 3.92 14.78 4.71
C TYR A 2 4.20 14.71 3.21
N GLU A 3 5.47 14.77 2.85
CA GLU A 3 5.95 14.71 1.47
C GLU A 3 7.13 13.74 1.38
N ALA A 4 7.43 13.26 0.18
CA ALA A 4 8.64 12.50 -0.12
C ALA A 4 9.61 13.38 -0.92
N PRO A 5 10.36 14.28 -0.25
CA PRO A 5 11.16 15.28 -0.94
C PRO A 5 12.30 14.63 -1.71
N GLY A 6 12.55 15.11 -2.93
CA GLY A 6 13.59 14.57 -3.80
C GLY A 6 13.29 13.20 -4.41
N ARG A 7 12.03 12.73 -4.34
CA ARG A 7 11.56 11.51 -5.00
C ARG A 7 10.72 11.84 -6.22
N GLU A 8 11.11 11.35 -7.39
CA GLU A 8 10.42 11.58 -8.66
C GLU A 8 8.93 11.20 -8.58
N HIS A 9 8.62 10.08 -7.92
CA HIS A 9 7.26 9.55 -7.82
C HIS A 9 6.55 9.90 -6.50
N GLY A 10 7.13 10.79 -5.69
CA GLY A 10 6.53 11.22 -4.42
C GLY A 10 6.25 10.05 -3.48
N VAL A 11 5.02 9.97 -2.95
CA VAL A 11 4.59 8.89 -2.04
C VAL A 11 4.49 7.52 -2.71
N PHE A 12 4.46 7.48 -4.05
CA PHE A 12 4.48 6.25 -4.86
C PHE A 12 5.89 5.89 -5.33
N ASP A 13 6.93 6.40 -4.67
CA ASP A 13 8.29 5.89 -4.83
C ASP A 13 8.41 4.52 -4.15
N TYR A 14 9.04 3.56 -4.83
CA TYR A 14 9.18 2.19 -4.38
C TYR A 14 9.84 2.07 -3.01
N GLU A 15 10.94 2.78 -2.78
CA GLU A 15 11.65 2.73 -1.49
C GLU A 15 10.89 3.45 -0.39
N VAL A 16 10.11 4.48 -0.72
CA VAL A 16 9.20 5.14 0.23
C VAL A 16 8.12 4.15 0.67
N MET A 17 7.43 3.52 -0.28
CA MET A 17 6.37 2.55 0.01
C MET A 17 6.90 1.35 0.80
N ARG A 18 8.09 0.84 0.45
CA ARG A 18 8.74 -0.27 1.17
C ARG A 18 9.07 0.10 2.62
N LYS A 19 9.51 1.33 2.87
CA LYS A 19 9.76 1.84 4.23
C LYS A 19 8.48 2.01 5.03
N ILE A 20 7.40 2.48 4.39
CA ILE A 20 6.09 2.58 5.02
C ILE A 20 5.60 1.20 5.41
N LEU A 21 5.66 0.22 4.50
CA LEU A 21 5.29 -1.17 4.78
C LEU A 21 6.08 -1.71 5.97
N ARG A 22 7.41 -1.57 5.94
CA ARG A 22 8.26 -2.08 7.02
C ARG A 22 7.97 -1.40 8.36
N LEU A 23 7.68 -0.10 8.35
CA LEU A 23 7.30 0.61 9.57
C LEU A 23 5.94 0.14 10.09
N THR A 24 4.96 -0.08 9.20
CA THR A 24 3.66 -0.65 9.53
C THR A 24 3.83 -1.99 10.24
N GLU A 25 4.59 -2.93 9.66
CA GLU A 25 4.87 -4.24 10.26
C GLU A 25 5.52 -4.12 11.65
N LEU A 26 6.57 -3.28 11.77
CA LEU A 26 7.27 -3.09 13.04
C LEU A 26 6.35 -2.51 14.13
N LEU A 27 5.45 -1.60 13.76
CA LEU A 27 4.49 -1.04 14.71
C LEU A 27 3.47 -2.08 15.17
N GLU A 28 3.00 -2.93 14.26
CA GLU A 28 2.08 -4.04 14.59
C GLU A 28 2.77 -5.11 15.45
N ASP A 29 4.04 -5.42 15.18
CA ASP A 29 4.80 -6.47 15.87
C ASP A 29 5.34 -6.03 17.25
N GLU A 30 5.84 -4.80 17.37
CA GLU A 30 6.63 -4.37 18.53
C GLU A 30 5.86 -3.47 19.50
N VAL A 31 4.80 -2.79 19.06
CA VAL A 31 4.09 -1.83 19.91
C VAL A 31 2.92 -2.53 20.62
N PRO A 32 2.94 -2.63 21.95
CA PRO A 32 1.85 -3.28 22.67
C PRO A 32 0.53 -2.53 22.48
N PHE A 33 -0.56 -3.29 22.37
CA PHE A 33 -1.94 -2.82 22.19
C PHE A 33 -2.24 -2.18 20.82
N VAL A 34 -1.30 -2.22 19.87
CA VAL A 34 -1.60 -1.94 18.45
C VAL A 34 -2.17 -3.22 17.84
N TYR A 35 -3.38 -3.12 17.30
CA TYR A 35 -4.04 -4.25 16.62
C TYR A 35 -3.81 -4.19 15.10
N GLU A 36 -3.88 -3.00 14.52
CA GLU A 36 -3.74 -2.78 13.08
C GLU A 36 -3.25 -1.36 12.83
N VAL A 37 -2.34 -1.21 11.87
CA VAL A 37 -1.82 0.09 11.41
C VAL A 37 -2.25 0.32 9.97
N THR A 38 -3.23 1.21 9.79
CA THR A 38 -3.66 1.62 8.45
C THR A 38 -2.66 2.58 7.82
N SER A 39 -2.07 2.20 6.69
CA SER A 39 -1.16 3.00 5.88
C SER A 39 -1.45 2.83 4.39
N LEU A 40 -0.79 3.62 3.55
CA LEU A 40 -0.89 3.46 2.09
C LEU A 40 -0.44 2.06 1.64
N ALA A 41 0.54 1.47 2.34
CA ALA A 41 1.05 0.14 2.05
C ALA A 41 0.12 -1.00 2.53
N SER A 42 -0.80 -0.71 3.45
CA SER A 42 -1.78 -1.68 3.96
C SER A 42 -3.18 -1.45 3.38
N ALA A 43 -3.32 -0.56 2.39
CA ALA A 43 -4.61 -0.26 1.78
C ALA A 43 -5.23 -1.52 1.16
N GLU A 44 -6.49 -1.77 1.50
CA GLU A 44 -7.27 -2.91 1.01
C GLU A 44 -8.06 -2.55 -0.25
N ARG A 45 -8.10 -3.49 -1.19
CA ARG A 45 -8.97 -3.47 -2.36
C ARG A 45 -9.99 -4.59 -2.25
N MET A 46 -11.25 -4.26 -2.53
CA MET A 46 -12.34 -5.22 -2.61
C MET A 46 -12.74 -5.41 -4.08
N ASP A 47 -12.51 -6.61 -4.62
CA ASP A 47 -12.90 -6.98 -5.97
C ASP A 47 -14.15 -7.87 -5.93
N GLY A 48 -15.19 -7.52 -6.69
CA GLY A 48 -16.32 -8.42 -6.91
C GLY A 48 -15.94 -9.56 -7.86
N VAL A 49 -16.15 -10.81 -7.44
CA VAL A 49 -15.91 -12.04 -8.22
C VAL A 49 -17.22 -12.85 -8.34
N GLU A 50 -17.28 -13.83 -9.25
CA GLU A 50 -18.51 -14.58 -9.58
C GLU A 50 -19.23 -15.15 -8.35
N ASP A 51 -18.46 -15.65 -7.38
CA ASP A 51 -18.99 -16.28 -6.16
C ASP A 51 -18.80 -15.43 -4.88
N GLY A 52 -18.44 -14.14 -4.97
CA GLY A 52 -18.27 -13.32 -3.78
C GLY A 52 -17.43 -12.05 -3.94
N VAL A 53 -16.70 -11.71 -2.88
CA VAL A 53 -15.79 -10.56 -2.83
C VAL A 53 -14.42 -11.05 -2.40
N GLU A 54 -13.41 -10.67 -3.17
CA GLU A 54 -12.01 -10.90 -2.83
C GLU A 54 -11.43 -9.62 -2.23
N ILE A 55 -10.92 -9.71 -1.00
CA ILE A 55 -10.25 -8.58 -0.33
C ILE A 55 -8.74 -8.84 -0.40
N ARG A 56 -7.99 -7.87 -0.94
CA ARG A 56 -6.53 -7.94 -1.06
C ARG A 56 -5.91 -6.68 -0.51
N ALA A 57 -4.96 -6.80 0.41
CA ALA A 57 -4.17 -5.65 0.84
C ALA A 57 -2.96 -5.49 -0.07
N LEU A 58 -2.53 -4.23 -0.28
CA LEU A 58 -1.31 -3.95 -1.04
C LEU A 58 -0.07 -4.65 -0.45
N ARG A 59 -0.04 -4.88 0.86
CA ARG A 59 1.05 -5.60 1.53
C ARG A 59 1.13 -7.08 1.15
N ASP A 60 0.01 -7.70 0.75
CA ASP A 60 -0.06 -9.14 0.48
C ASP A 60 0.62 -9.50 -0.85
N ASP A 61 0.56 -8.57 -1.82
CA ASP A 61 1.22 -8.65 -3.12
C ASP A 61 1.93 -7.32 -3.40
N PHE A 62 2.93 -7.02 -2.57
CA PHE A 62 3.67 -5.78 -2.69
C PHE A 62 4.47 -5.76 -4.01
N PRO A 63 4.40 -4.68 -4.80
CA PRO A 63 5.10 -4.59 -6.09
C PRO A 63 6.58 -4.94 -5.97
N ALA A 64 7.15 -5.61 -6.97
CA ALA A 64 8.58 -5.95 -7.00
C ALA A 64 9.45 -4.83 -7.58
N SER A 65 8.83 -3.81 -8.19
CA SER A 65 9.52 -2.71 -8.85
C SER A 65 8.74 -1.39 -8.85
N GLN A 66 9.43 -0.30 -9.17
CA GLN A 66 8.83 1.02 -9.37
C GLN A 66 7.79 1.02 -10.50
N GLU A 67 8.05 0.28 -11.58
CA GLU A 67 7.14 0.18 -12.73
C GLU A 67 5.83 -0.50 -12.34
N GLU A 68 5.91 -1.62 -11.63
CA GLU A 68 4.74 -2.35 -11.12
C GLU A 68 3.93 -1.50 -10.14
N LEU A 69 4.59 -0.75 -9.25
CA LEU A 69 3.93 0.16 -8.32
C LEU A 69 3.17 1.27 -9.04
N LEU A 70 3.72 1.82 -10.13
CA LEU A 70 3.02 2.83 -10.93
C LEU A 70 1.85 2.24 -11.71
N ALA A 71 2.01 1.06 -12.30
CA ALA A 71 0.90 0.35 -12.95
C ALA A 71 -0.23 0.06 -11.96
N LEU A 72 0.12 -0.27 -10.71
CA LEU A 72 -0.85 -0.45 -9.64
C LEU A 72 -1.54 0.88 -9.29
N ARG A 73 -0.78 1.96 -9.08
CA ARG A 73 -1.34 3.30 -8.85
C ARG A 73 -2.35 3.69 -9.92
N GLU A 74 -2.06 3.46 -11.20
CA GLU A 74 -2.96 3.80 -12.30
C GLU A 74 -4.29 3.05 -12.21
N ARG A 75 -4.26 1.76 -11.84
CA ARG A 75 -5.48 0.98 -11.59
C ARG A 75 -6.30 1.57 -10.45
N TYR A 76 -5.64 1.97 -9.35
CA TYR A 76 -6.32 2.44 -8.14
C TYR A 76 -6.88 3.87 -8.28
N VAL A 77 -6.21 4.74 -9.03
CA VAL A 77 -6.68 6.13 -9.25
C VAL A 77 -7.77 6.19 -10.33
N GLY A 78 -7.83 5.19 -11.23
CA GLY A 78 -8.82 5.12 -12.31
C GLY A 78 -10.20 4.61 -11.91
N GLU A 79 -10.32 3.95 -10.75
CA GLU A 79 -11.59 3.43 -10.25
C GLU A 79 -12.40 4.56 -9.56
N PRO A 80 -13.64 4.85 -10.00
CA PRO A 80 -14.48 5.83 -9.33
C PRO A 80 -14.87 5.34 -7.92
N LEU A 81 -14.79 6.25 -6.94
CA LEU A 81 -15.22 6.05 -5.55
C LEU A 81 -16.71 5.71 -5.44
#